data_AF-A0AB38A0K7-F1
#
_entry.id   AF-A0AB38A0K7-F1
#
_cell.length_a   1.000
_cell.length_b   1.000
_cell.length_c   1.000
_cell.angle_alpha   90.00
_cell.angle_beta   90.00
_cell.angle_gamma   90.00
#
_symmetry.space_group_name_H-M   'P 1'
#
loop_
_entity.id
_entity.type
_entity.pdbx_description
1 polymer ?
#
loop_
_entity_poly.entity_id
_entity_poly.type
_entity_poly.pdbx_seq_one_letter_code
_entity_poly.pdbx_strand_id
1 'polypeptide(L)'
;MKIMENLSMSPKIIKTALALSAIGILAATGRFVALADQVDTTISIDVNPSIEITVNKADEVIEVTALNEDAEIIIGDMDLNDVEVEVAMNAIIGSMVQNGYIDEMKNAVLITVANENESKQQELESLITTEITDTLAENDIAPIVFTQAVDSKGASDTNVKAFAKKYGISVNKAAFIQKILRESEGLSEKELVAMNVEALSEIIHSKNVDLHESVGYSDEALIKMAEKVMKKSENATEIQTEATVKASESQVKATEKQAEAEMKSAERQAEVAVKSEENRVKATENQAVVEEKAAEQSAEVDVKAYEVQIQAAVKQGEAEVKAAEQQGQASEKQAEANAKVAGKQSEATAEANEAQSQATDNQAQANVNGNGNAPGQKGGAAANK
;
A
#
# COMPACT_ATOMS: atom_id res chain seq x y z
N MET A 1 123.69 -2.39 5.21
CA MET A 1 122.92 -3.66 5.32
C MET A 1 121.45 -3.29 5.11
N LYS A 2 120.86 -3.25 3.90
CA LYS A 2 120.55 -4.37 2.98
C LYS A 2 120.08 -5.60 3.75
N ILE A 3 118.75 -5.78 3.90
CA ILE A 3 117.95 -6.85 3.27
C ILE A 3 116.49 -6.37 3.18
N MET A 4 116.09 -5.81 2.03
CA MET A 4 114.72 -5.93 1.54
C MET A 4 114.76 -7.04 0.48
N GLU A 5 114.33 -8.25 0.83
CA GLU A 5 113.97 -9.31 -0.12
C GLU A 5 112.44 -9.24 -0.24
N ASN A 6 111.89 -8.63 -1.29
CA ASN A 6 111.72 -9.21 -2.62
C ASN A 6 111.02 -10.58 -2.63
N LEU A 7 109.73 -10.60 -2.25
CA LEU A 7 108.81 -11.60 -2.79
C LEU A 7 108.40 -11.19 -4.21
N SER A 8 109.31 -11.36 -5.16
CA SER A 8 108.99 -11.44 -6.58
C SER A 8 108.23 -12.77 -6.80
N MET A 9 106.94 -12.81 -6.48
CA MET A 9 106.08 -13.91 -6.90
C MET A 9 105.96 -13.88 -8.42
N SER A 10 106.30 -15.01 -9.06
CA SER A 10 106.24 -15.12 -10.51
C SER A 10 104.80 -14.86 -11.02
N PRO A 11 104.63 -14.25 -12.22
CA PRO A 11 103.31 -13.90 -12.76
C PRO A 11 102.38 -15.10 -12.98
N LYS A 12 102.92 -16.33 -12.92
CA LYS A 12 102.13 -17.58 -12.96
C LYS A 12 101.48 -17.90 -11.61
N ILE A 13 102.16 -17.63 -10.49
CA ILE A 13 101.68 -17.92 -9.12
C ILE A 13 100.56 -16.95 -8.72
N ILE A 14 100.67 -15.67 -9.11
CA ILE A 14 99.63 -14.65 -8.87
C ILE A 14 98.34 -14.99 -9.64
N LYS A 15 98.46 -15.47 -10.89
CA LYS A 15 97.30 -15.86 -11.72
C LYS A 15 96.60 -17.11 -11.20
N THR A 16 97.34 -18.09 -10.68
CA THR A 16 96.75 -19.30 -10.08
C THR A 16 96.11 -19.04 -8.71
N ALA A 17 96.65 -18.14 -7.89
CA ALA A 17 96.06 -17.77 -6.60
C ALA A 17 94.73 -16.99 -6.77
N LEU A 18 94.67 -16.07 -7.74
CA LEU A 18 93.45 -15.30 -8.05
C LEU A 18 92.34 -16.18 -8.68
N ALA A 19 92.72 -17.18 -9.48
CA ALA A 19 91.77 -18.13 -10.06
C ALA A 19 91.15 -19.08 -9.01
N LEU A 20 91.94 -19.53 -8.03
CA LEU A 20 91.44 -20.38 -6.94
C LEU A 20 90.54 -19.60 -5.96
N SER A 21 90.83 -18.33 -5.67
CA SER A 21 89.93 -17.49 -4.87
C SER A 21 88.64 -17.15 -5.62
N ALA A 22 88.69 -16.90 -6.93
CA ALA A 22 87.51 -16.64 -7.74
C ALA A 22 86.59 -17.86 -7.86
N ILE A 23 87.15 -19.08 -7.98
CA ILE A 23 86.37 -20.33 -7.98
C ILE A 23 85.82 -20.64 -6.59
N GLY A 24 86.57 -20.35 -5.51
CA GLY A 24 86.08 -20.47 -4.14
C GLY A 24 84.94 -19.49 -3.82
N ILE A 25 85.03 -18.25 -4.32
CA ILE A 25 83.96 -17.24 -4.19
C ILE A 25 82.77 -17.61 -5.07
N LEU A 26 82.95 -18.05 -6.32
CA LEU A 26 81.85 -18.52 -7.19
C LEU A 26 81.20 -19.82 -6.70
N ALA A 27 81.97 -20.73 -6.10
CA ALA A 27 81.43 -21.93 -5.48
C ALA A 27 80.75 -21.62 -4.14
N ALA A 28 81.26 -20.65 -3.36
CA ALA A 28 80.59 -20.17 -2.16
C ALA A 28 79.31 -19.40 -2.53
N THR A 29 79.36 -18.38 -3.39
CA THR A 29 78.17 -17.65 -3.85
C THR A 29 77.19 -18.54 -4.58
N GLY A 30 77.65 -19.49 -5.42
CA GLY A 30 76.78 -20.46 -6.09
C GLY A 30 76.16 -21.49 -5.15
N ARG A 31 76.84 -21.88 -4.07
CA ARG A 31 76.27 -22.70 -2.98
C ARG A 31 75.34 -21.89 -2.08
N PHE A 32 75.62 -20.60 -1.86
CA PHE A 32 74.77 -19.70 -1.08
C PHE A 32 73.46 -19.39 -1.83
N VAL A 33 73.51 -19.10 -3.13
CA VAL A 33 72.31 -18.94 -3.98
C VAL A 33 71.52 -20.25 -4.05
N ALA A 34 72.18 -21.40 -4.24
CA ALA A 34 71.50 -22.70 -4.26
C ALA A 34 70.94 -23.17 -2.90
N LEU A 35 71.36 -22.56 -1.79
CA LEU A 35 70.79 -22.78 -0.45
C LEU A 35 69.71 -21.74 -0.10
N ALA A 36 69.73 -20.57 -0.75
CA ALA A 36 68.70 -19.53 -0.62
C ALA A 36 67.42 -19.90 -1.37
N ASP A 37 67.49 -20.63 -2.48
CA ASP A 37 66.30 -21.07 -3.23
C ASP A 37 65.72 -22.41 -2.74
N GLN A 38 66.17 -22.91 -1.58
CA GLN A 38 65.62 -24.13 -1.00
C GLN A 38 64.37 -23.80 -0.18
N VAL A 39 63.23 -24.36 -0.59
CA VAL A 39 61.99 -24.31 0.19
C VAL A 39 62.23 -24.87 1.59
N ASP A 40 62.03 -24.03 2.60
CA ASP A 40 62.12 -24.38 4.01
C ASP A 40 60.73 -24.49 4.64
N THR A 41 59.87 -23.49 4.37
CA THR A 41 58.49 -23.44 4.87
C THR A 41 57.51 -23.24 3.74
N THR A 42 56.36 -23.91 3.82
CA THR A 42 55.19 -23.64 2.98
C THR A 42 54.08 -23.06 3.86
N ILE A 43 53.55 -21.92 3.45
CA ILE A 43 52.46 -21.21 4.10
C ILE A 43 51.29 -21.19 3.12
N SER A 44 50.09 -21.46 3.60
CA SER A 44 48.88 -21.33 2.79
C SER A 44 47.85 -20.48 3.49
N ILE A 45 47.14 -19.67 2.71
CA ILE A 45 46.04 -18.82 3.17
C ILE A 45 44.79 -19.24 2.43
N ASP A 46 43.75 -19.56 3.17
CA ASP A 46 42.43 -19.91 2.66
C ASP A 46 41.39 -18.94 3.19
N VAL A 47 40.83 -18.15 2.27
CA VAL A 47 39.63 -17.32 2.50
C VAL A 47 38.57 -17.67 1.45
N ASN A 48 39.02 -17.94 0.22
CA ASN A 48 38.39 -17.75 -1.10
C ASN A 48 38.65 -16.33 -1.61
N PRO A 49 39.90 -15.99 -1.98
CA PRO A 49 40.95 -16.81 -2.64
C PRO A 49 41.72 -17.83 -1.77
N SER A 50 42.42 -18.78 -2.43
CA SER A 50 43.36 -19.73 -1.80
C SER A 50 44.78 -19.56 -2.40
N ILE A 51 45.75 -19.20 -1.57
CA ILE A 51 47.13 -18.87 -1.98
C ILE A 51 48.14 -19.73 -1.21
N GLU A 52 49.20 -20.17 -1.87
CA GLU A 52 50.36 -20.82 -1.26
C GLU A 52 51.62 -19.97 -1.45
N ILE A 53 52.44 -19.87 -0.41
CA ILE A 53 53.70 -19.14 -0.38
C ILE A 53 54.76 -20.09 0.11
N THR A 54 55.85 -20.22 -0.66
CA THR A 54 57.03 -20.96 -0.22
C THR A 54 58.15 -19.99 0.12
N VAL A 55 58.83 -20.22 1.23
CA VAL A 55 59.89 -19.35 1.73
C VAL A 55 61.16 -20.15 2.02
N ASN A 56 62.28 -19.46 1.98
CA ASN A 56 63.58 -20.00 2.32
C ASN A 56 63.86 -19.94 3.84
N LYS A 57 65.07 -20.33 4.25
CA LYS A 57 65.50 -20.30 5.66
C LYS A 57 65.66 -18.92 6.27
N ALA A 58 65.72 -17.89 5.43
CA ALA A 58 65.73 -16.49 5.84
C ALA A 58 64.32 -15.89 5.85
N ASP A 59 63.27 -16.72 5.68
CA ASP A 59 61.86 -16.31 5.57
C ASP A 59 61.59 -15.36 4.38
N GLU A 60 62.44 -15.42 3.35
CA GLU A 60 62.23 -14.71 2.09
C GLU A 60 61.43 -15.59 1.13
N VAL A 61 60.50 -14.99 0.41
CA VAL A 61 59.61 -15.67 -0.54
C VAL A 61 60.39 -16.17 -1.74
N ILE A 62 60.24 -17.47 -2.02
CA ILE A 62 60.75 -18.13 -3.22
C ILE A 62 59.70 -18.13 -4.32
N GLU A 63 58.44 -18.40 -3.96
CA GLU A 63 57.34 -18.51 -4.92
C GLU A 63 55.99 -18.26 -4.22
N VAL A 64 55.09 -17.58 -4.94
CA VAL A 64 53.68 -17.43 -4.57
C VAL A 64 52.83 -18.09 -5.65
N THR A 65 52.05 -19.09 -5.26
CA THR A 65 51.21 -19.90 -6.14
C THR A 65 49.73 -19.63 -5.88
N ALA A 66 48.99 -19.27 -6.94
CA ALA A 66 47.53 -19.22 -6.92
C ALA A 66 46.96 -20.64 -6.93
N LEU A 67 46.13 -21.00 -5.95
CA LEU A 67 45.47 -22.31 -5.90
C LEU A 67 44.05 -22.30 -6.49
N ASN A 68 43.50 -21.12 -6.80
CA ASN A 68 42.22 -20.93 -7.48
C ASN A 68 42.22 -19.64 -8.33
N GLU A 69 41.20 -19.47 -9.18
CA GLU A 69 41.06 -18.30 -10.08
C GLU A 69 40.98 -16.97 -9.31
N ASP A 70 40.31 -16.95 -8.16
CA ASP A 70 40.24 -15.76 -7.29
C ASP A 70 41.64 -15.34 -6.80
N ALA A 71 42.54 -16.30 -6.52
CA ALA A 71 43.89 -16.02 -6.09
C ALA A 71 44.75 -15.38 -7.19
N GLU A 72 44.50 -15.70 -8.46
CA GLU A 72 45.20 -15.07 -9.59
C GLU A 72 44.88 -13.56 -9.64
N ILE A 73 43.64 -13.17 -9.31
CA ILE A 73 43.23 -11.76 -9.22
C ILE A 73 43.95 -11.07 -8.07
N ILE A 74 44.05 -11.74 -6.92
CA ILE A 74 44.67 -11.16 -5.72
C ILE A 74 46.17 -11.01 -5.87
N ILE A 75 46.85 -11.97 -6.49
CA ILE A 75 48.30 -11.91 -6.76
C ILE A 75 48.58 -10.89 -7.89
N GLY A 76 47.77 -10.90 -8.96
CA GLY A 76 47.89 -9.97 -10.07
C GLY A 76 49.31 -9.95 -10.67
N ASP A 77 49.87 -8.75 -10.81
CA ASP A 77 51.22 -8.52 -11.34
C ASP A 77 52.27 -8.31 -10.21
N MET A 78 51.97 -8.70 -8.96
CA MET A 78 52.91 -8.52 -7.85
C MET A 78 54.14 -9.42 -8.00
N ASP A 79 55.33 -8.83 -7.95
CA ASP A 79 56.59 -9.56 -7.81
C ASP A 79 56.95 -9.63 -6.33
N LEU A 80 56.72 -10.81 -5.75
CA LEU A 80 56.93 -11.06 -4.32
C LEU A 80 58.18 -11.92 -4.08
N ASN A 81 58.96 -12.26 -5.11
CA ASN A 81 60.19 -13.06 -4.93
C ASN A 81 61.25 -12.25 -4.18
N ASP A 82 62.02 -12.91 -3.33
CA ASP A 82 63.04 -12.32 -2.45
C ASP A 82 62.50 -11.26 -1.47
N VAL A 83 61.17 -11.21 -1.27
CA VAL A 83 60.52 -10.33 -0.28
C VAL A 83 60.37 -11.08 1.04
N GLU A 84 60.57 -10.41 2.17
CA GLU A 84 60.27 -10.97 3.50
C GLU A 84 58.80 -11.42 3.58
N VAL A 85 58.56 -12.60 4.14
CA VAL A 85 57.23 -13.22 4.17
C VAL A 85 56.16 -12.33 4.80
N GLU A 86 56.52 -11.54 5.82
CA GLU A 86 55.64 -10.57 6.48
C GLU A 86 55.14 -9.51 5.50
N VAL A 87 56.04 -8.91 4.73
CA VAL A 87 55.73 -7.87 3.74
C VAL A 87 54.89 -8.43 2.61
N ALA A 88 55.24 -9.62 2.11
CA ALA A 88 54.45 -10.31 1.08
C ALA A 88 53.04 -10.64 1.59
N MET A 89 52.91 -11.04 2.85
CA MET A 89 51.63 -11.32 3.48
C MET A 89 50.74 -10.07 3.55
N ASN A 90 51.29 -8.98 4.05
CA ASN A 90 50.55 -7.72 4.20
C ASN A 90 50.09 -7.19 2.82
N ALA A 91 50.91 -7.36 1.78
CA ALA A 91 50.52 -7.04 0.41
C ALA A 91 49.35 -7.90 -0.09
N ILE A 92 49.41 -9.22 0.13
CA ILE A 92 48.35 -10.15 -0.28
C ILE A 92 47.04 -9.86 0.47
N ILE A 93 47.09 -9.69 1.80
CA ILE A 93 45.91 -9.39 2.62
C ILE A 93 45.32 -8.02 2.25
N GLY A 94 46.17 -7.01 2.06
CA GLY A 94 45.75 -5.70 1.57
C GLY A 94 45.05 -5.79 0.21
N SER A 95 45.56 -6.62 -0.71
CA SER A 95 44.92 -6.90 -2.00
C SER A 95 43.56 -7.60 -1.83
N MET A 96 43.44 -8.56 -0.90
CA MET A 96 42.16 -9.22 -0.59
C MET A 96 41.11 -8.23 -0.05
N VAL A 97 41.52 -7.28 0.79
CA VAL A 97 40.65 -6.21 1.31
C VAL A 97 40.21 -5.29 0.16
N GLN A 98 41.15 -4.82 -0.67
CA GLN A 98 40.85 -3.93 -1.80
C GLN A 98 39.90 -4.54 -2.82
N ASN A 99 40.00 -5.86 -3.04
CA ASN A 99 39.13 -6.59 -3.95
C ASN A 99 37.83 -7.09 -3.29
N GLY A 100 37.59 -6.80 -2.00
CA GLY A 100 36.33 -7.11 -1.31
C GLY A 100 36.15 -8.58 -0.92
N TYR A 101 37.23 -9.36 -0.93
CA TYR A 101 37.24 -10.72 -0.41
C TYR A 101 37.30 -10.75 1.12
N ILE A 102 37.96 -9.75 1.72
CA ILE A 102 37.94 -9.51 3.16
C ILE A 102 37.27 -8.16 3.45
N ASP A 103 36.27 -8.15 4.31
CA ASP A 103 35.55 -6.95 4.80
C ASP A 103 35.05 -7.17 6.25
N GLU A 104 34.33 -6.22 6.85
CA GLU A 104 33.82 -6.35 8.22
C GLU A 104 32.98 -7.63 8.43
N MET A 105 32.25 -8.06 7.41
CA MET A 105 31.38 -9.23 7.45
C MET A 105 32.08 -10.51 7.00
N LYS A 106 33.05 -10.43 6.09
CA LYS A 106 33.88 -11.54 5.59
C LYS A 106 35.30 -11.40 6.14
N ASN A 107 35.56 -11.89 7.35
CA ASN A 107 36.84 -11.67 8.03
C ASN A 107 37.44 -12.93 8.66
N ALA A 108 36.91 -14.12 8.33
CA ALA A 108 37.53 -15.37 8.70
C ALA A 108 38.64 -15.77 7.72
N VAL A 109 39.82 -16.09 8.27
CA VAL A 109 41.02 -16.50 7.52
C VAL A 109 41.51 -17.81 8.08
N LEU A 110 41.81 -18.77 7.20
CA LEU A 110 42.47 -20.02 7.56
C LEU A 110 43.93 -19.95 7.11
N ILE A 111 44.86 -20.17 8.04
CA ILE A 111 46.30 -20.19 7.80
C ILE A 111 46.79 -21.61 8.04
N THR A 112 47.60 -22.12 7.13
CA THR A 112 48.30 -23.39 7.32
C THR A 112 49.79 -23.15 7.17
N VAL A 113 50.58 -23.54 8.17
CA VAL A 113 52.04 -23.46 8.11
C VAL A 113 52.60 -24.88 8.14
N ALA A 114 53.46 -25.21 7.18
CA ALA A 114 54.12 -26.50 7.07
C ALA A 114 55.64 -26.32 7.09
N ASN A 115 56.29 -26.83 8.14
CA ASN A 115 57.74 -26.90 8.30
C ASN A 115 58.11 -28.22 9.01
N GLU A 116 59.29 -28.76 8.73
CA GLU A 116 59.77 -29.98 9.40
C GLU A 116 60.18 -29.75 10.87
N ASN A 117 60.49 -28.50 11.22
CA ASN A 117 60.84 -28.04 12.54
C ASN A 117 59.61 -27.37 13.19
N GLU A 118 59.01 -28.05 14.17
CA GLU A 118 57.84 -27.59 14.92
C GLU A 118 58.07 -26.22 15.59
N SER A 119 59.28 -25.93 16.07
CA SER A 119 59.57 -24.63 16.70
C SER A 119 59.53 -23.50 15.68
N LYS A 120 60.08 -23.72 14.48
CA LYS A 120 60.04 -22.75 13.38
C LYS A 120 58.63 -22.57 12.84
N GLN A 121 57.88 -23.67 12.74
CA GLN A 121 56.46 -23.66 12.38
C GLN A 121 55.64 -22.77 13.32
N GLN A 122 55.78 -22.96 14.63
CA GLN A 122 55.06 -22.18 15.64
C GLN A 122 55.47 -20.70 15.64
N GLU A 123 56.77 -20.42 15.46
CA GLU A 123 57.29 -19.06 15.35
C GLU A 123 56.66 -18.33 14.15
N LEU A 124 56.73 -18.94 12.95
CA LEU A 124 56.13 -18.35 11.74
C LEU A 124 54.60 -18.26 11.83
N GLU A 125 53.93 -19.26 12.38
CA GLU A 125 52.48 -19.22 12.58
C GLU A 125 52.07 -18.04 13.46
N SER A 126 52.75 -17.85 14.60
CA SER A 126 52.48 -16.73 15.50
C SER A 126 52.77 -15.39 14.84
N LEU A 127 53.87 -15.28 14.10
CA LEU A 127 54.26 -14.08 13.38
C LEU A 127 53.20 -13.69 12.34
N ILE A 128 52.87 -14.62 11.45
CA ILE A 128 51.92 -14.41 10.34
C ILE A 128 50.53 -14.09 10.89
N THR A 129 50.09 -14.78 11.95
CA THR A 129 48.81 -14.50 12.61
C THR A 129 48.76 -13.08 13.15
N THR A 130 49.87 -12.60 13.72
CA THR A 130 49.98 -11.23 14.26
C THR A 130 49.92 -10.22 13.13
N GLU A 131 50.73 -10.40 12.07
CA GLU A 131 50.76 -9.50 10.90
C GLU A 131 49.40 -9.40 10.20
N ILE A 132 48.69 -10.52 10.03
CA ILE A 132 47.34 -10.54 9.46
C ILE A 132 46.36 -9.79 10.36
N THR A 133 46.47 -10.01 11.68
CA THR A 133 45.58 -9.35 12.65
C THR A 133 45.79 -7.84 12.64
N ASP A 134 47.04 -7.40 12.63
CA ASP A 134 47.41 -5.97 12.65
C ASP A 134 47.03 -5.29 11.33
N THR A 135 47.37 -5.90 10.18
CA THR A 135 47.01 -5.37 8.85
C THR A 135 45.50 -5.22 8.67
N LEU A 136 44.71 -6.17 9.15
CA LEU A 136 43.25 -6.07 9.07
C LEU A 136 42.71 -5.05 10.07
N ALA A 137 43.30 -4.94 11.26
CA ALA A 137 42.93 -3.92 12.24
C ALA A 137 43.18 -2.48 11.73
N GLU A 138 44.24 -2.26 10.93
CA GLU A 138 44.48 -0.97 10.26
C GLU A 138 43.36 -0.58 9.28
N ASN A 139 42.59 -1.56 8.80
CA ASN A 139 41.43 -1.36 7.93
C ASN A 139 40.10 -1.41 8.69
N ASP A 140 40.13 -1.29 10.03
CA ASP A 140 38.97 -1.43 10.92
C ASP A 140 38.27 -2.81 10.83
N ILE A 141 39.01 -3.84 10.39
CA ILE A 141 38.51 -5.21 10.26
C ILE A 141 39.10 -6.04 11.39
N ALA A 142 38.25 -6.65 12.20
CA ALA A 142 38.68 -7.52 13.30
C ALA A 142 38.63 -9.01 12.86
N PRO A 143 39.74 -9.64 12.46
CA PRO A 143 39.67 -10.96 11.86
C PRO A 143 39.39 -12.09 12.85
N ILE A 144 38.88 -13.18 12.29
CA ILE A 144 38.78 -14.50 12.90
C ILE A 144 39.84 -15.38 12.24
N VAL A 145 40.96 -15.61 12.92
CA VAL A 145 42.08 -16.38 12.36
C VAL A 145 42.05 -17.81 12.90
N PHE A 146 41.99 -18.77 12.00
CA PHE A 146 42.20 -20.19 12.28
C PHE A 146 43.58 -20.60 11.80
N THR A 147 44.35 -21.26 12.65
CA THR A 147 45.68 -21.75 12.30
C THR A 147 45.73 -23.27 12.31
N GLN A 148 46.48 -23.83 11.37
CA GLN A 148 46.72 -25.26 11.28
C GLN A 148 48.20 -25.54 11.08
N ALA A 149 48.76 -26.27 12.03
CA ALA A 149 50.04 -26.91 11.86
C ALA A 149 49.86 -28.20 11.04
N VAL A 150 50.62 -28.33 9.96
CA VAL A 150 50.74 -29.58 9.19
C VAL A 150 52.20 -30.01 9.26
N ASP A 151 52.47 -31.16 9.89
CA ASP A 151 53.77 -31.79 9.73
C ASP A 151 53.91 -32.28 8.28
N SER A 152 55.14 -32.46 7.78
CA SER A 152 55.38 -32.97 6.42
C SER A 152 54.74 -34.35 6.15
N LYS A 153 54.21 -35.04 7.18
CA LYS A 153 53.39 -36.26 7.07
C LYS A 153 51.89 -35.99 6.88
N GLY A 154 51.33 -34.92 7.44
CA GLY A 154 49.94 -34.50 7.26
C GLY A 154 49.67 -33.97 5.84
N ALA A 155 50.68 -33.36 5.21
CA ALA A 155 50.69 -33.07 3.78
C ALA A 155 50.67 -34.34 2.90
N SER A 156 50.71 -35.54 3.49
CA SER A 156 50.68 -36.83 2.80
C SER A 156 49.42 -37.65 3.07
N ASP A 157 48.42 -37.12 3.79
CA ASP A 157 47.15 -37.84 3.99
C ASP A 157 46.41 -37.99 2.65
N THR A 158 46.48 -39.20 2.10
CA THR A 158 45.86 -39.57 0.83
C THR A 158 44.35 -39.37 0.84
N ASN A 159 43.70 -39.45 2.01
CA ASN A 159 42.26 -39.25 2.13
C ASN A 159 41.90 -37.76 2.04
N VAL A 160 42.67 -36.88 2.68
CA VAL A 160 42.49 -35.42 2.58
C VAL A 160 42.71 -34.95 1.14
N LYS A 161 43.77 -35.42 0.47
CA LYS A 161 44.02 -35.10 -0.96
C LYS A 161 42.91 -35.62 -1.87
N ALA A 162 42.42 -36.84 -1.64
CA ALA A 162 41.31 -37.38 -2.41
C ALA A 162 40.02 -36.58 -2.20
N PHE A 163 39.75 -36.14 -0.96
CA PHE A 163 38.61 -35.28 -0.63
C PHE A 163 38.72 -33.90 -1.30
N ALA A 164 39.88 -33.26 -1.22
CA ALA A 164 40.17 -31.98 -1.87
C ALA A 164 39.94 -32.08 -3.39
N LYS A 165 40.51 -33.11 -4.03
CA LYS A 165 40.34 -33.37 -5.46
C LYS A 165 38.90 -33.68 -5.85
N LYS A 166 38.16 -34.42 -5.03
CA LYS A 166 36.75 -34.77 -5.28
C LYS A 166 35.88 -33.52 -5.37
N TYR A 167 36.14 -32.52 -4.55
CA TYR A 167 35.31 -31.31 -4.44
C TYR A 167 35.93 -30.06 -5.08
N GLY A 168 37.15 -30.14 -5.61
CA GLY A 168 37.82 -29.00 -6.26
C GLY A 168 38.16 -27.88 -5.28
N ILE A 169 38.54 -28.23 -4.05
CA ILE A 169 38.93 -27.27 -3.00
C ILE A 169 40.41 -27.45 -2.63
N SER A 170 40.99 -26.48 -1.92
CA SER A 170 42.35 -26.60 -1.40
C SER A 170 42.48 -27.78 -0.43
N VAL A 171 43.68 -28.37 -0.35
CA VAL A 171 43.98 -29.48 0.57
C VAL A 171 43.79 -29.06 2.03
N ASN A 172 44.12 -27.81 2.36
CA ASN A 172 44.03 -27.28 3.71
C ASN A 172 42.58 -27.02 4.12
N LYS A 173 41.76 -26.45 3.23
CA LYS A 173 40.31 -26.34 3.45
C LYS A 173 39.66 -27.73 3.60
N ALA A 174 40.09 -28.72 2.82
CA ALA A 174 39.63 -30.09 2.97
C ALA A 174 40.01 -30.67 4.35
N ALA A 175 41.24 -30.45 4.82
CA ALA A 175 41.67 -30.86 6.15
C ALA A 175 40.82 -30.19 7.24
N PHE A 176 40.56 -28.89 7.10
CA PHE A 176 39.73 -28.14 8.02
C PHE A 176 38.30 -28.70 8.11
N ILE A 177 37.67 -28.93 6.96
CA ILE A 177 36.32 -29.50 6.88
C ILE A 177 36.27 -30.89 7.52
N GLN A 178 37.29 -31.72 7.31
CA GLN A 178 37.33 -33.04 7.96
C GLN A 178 37.45 -32.97 9.47
N LYS A 179 38.18 -31.98 10.01
CA LYS A 179 38.22 -31.71 11.46
C LYS A 179 36.82 -31.31 11.97
N ILE A 180 36.14 -30.39 11.28
CA ILE A 180 34.76 -29.98 11.61
C ILE A 180 33.79 -31.19 11.61
N LEU A 181 33.86 -32.04 10.59
CA LEU A 181 33.00 -33.22 10.46
C LEU A 181 33.27 -34.30 11.52
N ARG A 182 34.50 -34.37 12.04
CA ARG A 182 34.86 -35.34 13.09
C ARG A 182 34.26 -34.95 14.44
N GLU A 183 34.22 -33.65 14.73
CA GLU A 183 33.78 -33.11 16.02
C GLU A 183 32.29 -32.71 16.04
N SER A 184 31.57 -32.88 14.92
CA SER A 184 30.16 -32.51 14.83
C SER A 184 29.31 -33.56 14.09
N GLU A 185 28.30 -34.09 14.79
CA GLU A 185 27.32 -35.00 14.20
C GLU A 185 26.24 -34.24 13.41
N GLY A 186 25.84 -34.77 12.25
CA GLY A 186 24.73 -34.24 11.46
C GLY A 186 25.08 -33.12 10.48
N LEU A 187 26.37 -32.78 10.31
CA LEU A 187 26.84 -31.91 9.23
C LEU A 187 27.05 -32.73 7.94
N SER A 188 26.64 -32.16 6.80
CA SER A 188 26.83 -32.78 5.48
C SER A 188 28.16 -32.35 4.87
N GLU A 189 28.98 -33.31 4.44
CA GLU A 189 30.20 -33.04 3.65
C GLU A 189 29.91 -32.09 2.49
N LYS A 190 28.82 -32.33 1.76
CA LYS A 190 28.47 -31.56 0.56
C LYS A 190 28.08 -30.11 0.89
N GLU A 191 27.55 -29.86 2.08
CA GLU A 191 27.20 -28.52 2.53
C GLU A 191 28.45 -27.74 2.90
N LEU A 192 29.35 -28.35 3.69
CA LEU A 192 30.57 -27.68 4.15
C LEU A 192 31.55 -27.36 3.03
N VAL A 193 31.70 -28.23 2.02
CA VAL A 193 32.62 -27.98 0.90
C VAL A 193 32.20 -26.79 0.03
N ALA A 194 30.91 -26.48 -0.01
CA ALA A 194 30.36 -25.33 -0.73
C ALA A 194 30.48 -24.01 0.05
N MET A 195 30.79 -24.07 1.34
CA MET A 195 30.96 -22.90 2.21
C MET A 195 32.36 -22.31 2.09
N ASN A 196 32.50 -21.00 2.23
CA ASN A 196 33.79 -20.34 2.41
C ASN A 196 34.24 -20.43 3.88
N VAL A 197 35.46 -20.01 4.19
CA VAL A 197 36.01 -20.08 5.56
C VAL A 197 35.17 -19.25 6.54
N GLU A 198 34.62 -18.13 6.09
CA GLU A 198 33.64 -17.33 6.84
C GLU A 198 32.42 -18.14 7.27
N ALA A 199 31.71 -18.78 6.33
CA ALA A 199 30.54 -19.59 6.65
C ALA A 199 30.91 -20.83 7.49
N LEU A 200 32.11 -21.40 7.30
CA LEU A 200 32.59 -22.48 8.17
C LEU A 200 32.79 -22.00 9.61
N SER A 201 33.30 -20.77 9.81
CA SER A 201 33.42 -20.15 11.13
C SER A 201 32.06 -19.99 11.84
N GLU A 202 31.02 -19.59 11.09
CA GLU A 202 29.65 -19.51 11.60
C GLU A 202 29.11 -20.88 12.01
N ILE A 203 29.42 -21.93 11.24
CA ILE A 203 29.02 -23.31 11.58
C ILE A 203 29.72 -23.79 12.84
N ILE A 204 31.03 -23.56 12.96
CA ILE A 204 31.82 -23.92 14.15
C ILE A 204 31.17 -23.31 15.40
N HIS A 205 30.87 -22.01 15.36
CA HIS A 205 30.24 -21.34 16.49
C HIS A 205 28.80 -21.80 16.74
N SER A 206 27.94 -21.81 15.72
CA SER A 206 26.50 -22.12 15.86
C SER A 206 26.23 -23.56 16.28
N LYS A 207 27.12 -24.50 15.95
CA LYS A 207 27.04 -25.91 16.34
C LYS A 207 27.90 -26.25 17.55
N ASN A 208 28.60 -25.26 18.13
CA ASN A 208 29.51 -25.45 19.25
C ASN A 208 30.53 -26.57 18.98
N VAL A 209 31.14 -26.53 17.80
CA VAL A 209 32.18 -27.48 17.38
C VAL A 209 33.47 -27.08 18.07
N ASP A 210 33.99 -27.95 18.94
CA ASP A 210 35.25 -27.71 19.61
C ASP A 210 36.40 -28.23 18.74
N LEU A 211 37.26 -27.31 18.29
CA LEU A 211 38.42 -27.65 17.44
C LEU A 211 39.76 -27.34 18.12
N HIS A 212 39.77 -26.89 19.38
CA HIS A 212 40.96 -26.32 20.05
C HIS A 212 42.14 -27.30 20.13
N GLU A 213 41.89 -28.61 20.08
CA GLU A 213 42.96 -29.63 20.05
C GLU A 213 43.67 -29.76 18.68
N SER A 214 43.05 -29.30 17.60
CA SER A 214 43.50 -29.58 16.21
C SER A 214 43.58 -28.36 15.30
N VAL A 215 43.04 -27.23 15.73
CA VAL A 215 43.05 -25.94 15.04
C VAL A 215 43.30 -24.86 16.08
N GLY A 216 44.29 -24.01 15.85
CA GLY A 216 44.52 -22.83 16.69
C GLY A 216 43.53 -21.74 16.36
N TYR A 217 42.97 -21.10 17.37
CA TYR A 217 42.21 -19.86 17.30
C TYR A 217 42.19 -19.25 18.69
N SER A 218 42.09 -17.93 18.79
CA SER A 218 42.09 -17.24 20.09
C SER A 218 40.70 -17.25 20.74
N ASP A 219 40.65 -17.09 22.07
CA ASP A 219 39.39 -16.84 22.78
C ASP A 219 38.68 -15.58 22.25
N GLU A 220 39.46 -14.57 21.84
CA GLU A 220 38.98 -13.37 21.17
C GLU A 220 38.24 -13.70 19.87
N ALA A 221 38.72 -14.69 19.11
CA ALA A 221 38.04 -15.16 17.91
C ALA A 221 36.67 -15.79 18.23
N LEU A 222 36.53 -16.51 19.34
CA LEU A 222 35.24 -17.06 19.78
C LEU A 222 34.23 -15.95 20.13
N ILE A 223 34.68 -14.90 20.82
CA ILE A 223 33.84 -13.74 21.14
C ILE A 223 33.36 -13.06 19.86
N LYS A 224 34.27 -12.81 18.90
CA LYS A 224 33.96 -12.20 17.61
C LYS A 224 32.98 -13.04 16.78
N MET A 225 33.15 -14.36 16.75
CA MET A 225 32.18 -15.26 16.11
C MET A 225 30.78 -15.10 16.73
N ALA A 226 30.69 -15.02 18.07
CA ALA A 226 29.43 -14.82 18.78
C ALA A 226 28.79 -13.47 18.45
N GLU A 227 29.56 -12.39 18.53
CA GLU A 227 29.10 -11.03 18.20
C GLU A 227 28.57 -10.96 16.76
N LYS A 228 29.27 -11.60 15.81
CA LYS A 228 28.83 -11.62 14.42
C LYS A 228 27.50 -12.34 14.24
N VAL A 229 27.33 -13.50 14.87
CA VAL A 229 26.06 -14.23 14.84
C VAL A 229 24.92 -13.39 15.43
N MET A 230 25.18 -12.63 16.50
CA MET A 230 24.21 -11.70 17.08
C MET A 230 23.88 -10.54 16.14
N LYS A 231 24.87 -9.84 15.58
CA LYS A 231 24.68 -8.74 14.61
C LYS A 231 23.87 -9.19 13.39
N LYS A 232 24.14 -10.39 12.86
CA LYS A 232 23.40 -10.94 11.72
C LYS A 232 21.93 -11.23 12.07
N SER A 233 21.66 -11.67 13.29
CA SER A 233 20.30 -11.86 13.81
C SER A 233 19.56 -10.53 14.00
N GLU A 234 20.24 -9.48 14.46
CA GLU A 234 19.65 -8.13 14.57
C GLU A 234 19.29 -7.56 13.20
N ASN A 235 20.22 -7.60 12.22
CA ASN A 235 19.97 -7.14 10.86
C ASN A 235 18.81 -7.91 10.20
N ALA A 236 18.71 -9.24 10.42
CA ALA A 236 17.60 -10.03 9.91
C ALA A 236 16.23 -9.58 10.49
N THR A 237 16.22 -9.15 11.76
CA THR A 237 15.02 -8.66 12.46
C THR A 237 14.61 -7.27 11.93
N GLU A 238 15.57 -6.40 11.66
CA GLU A 238 15.31 -5.06 11.11
C GLU A 238 14.74 -5.14 9.68
N ILE A 239 15.31 -5.99 8.82
CA ILE A 239 14.81 -6.23 7.45
C ILE A 239 13.36 -6.76 7.48
N GLN A 240 13.05 -7.67 8.39
CA GLN A 240 11.70 -8.21 8.54
C GLN A 240 10.70 -7.16 9.05
N THR A 241 11.17 -6.26 9.91
CA THR A 241 10.38 -5.12 10.42
C THR A 241 10.09 -4.12 9.31
N GLU A 242 11.09 -3.72 8.52
CA GLU A 242 10.89 -2.85 7.36
C GLU A 242 9.96 -3.43 6.31
N ALA A 243 10.08 -4.74 6.01
CA ALA A 243 9.19 -5.41 5.07
C ALA A 243 7.73 -5.39 5.56
N THR A 244 7.53 -5.57 6.87
CA THR A 244 6.20 -5.53 7.50
C THR A 244 5.61 -4.11 7.49
N VAL A 245 6.45 -3.09 7.73
CA VAL A 245 6.04 -1.68 7.67
C VAL A 245 5.66 -1.28 6.23
N LYS A 246 6.45 -1.66 5.22
CA LYS A 246 6.11 -1.39 3.81
C LYS A 246 4.80 -2.08 3.37
N ALA A 247 4.57 -3.29 3.87
CA ALA A 247 3.33 -4.01 3.61
C ALA A 247 2.11 -3.34 4.26
N SER A 248 2.25 -2.83 5.50
CA SER A 248 1.16 -2.14 6.19
C SER A 248 0.86 -0.76 5.59
N GLU A 249 1.86 0.01 5.19
CA GLU A 249 1.67 1.29 4.49
C GLU A 249 0.88 1.13 3.18
N SER A 250 1.13 0.03 2.45
CA SER A 250 0.42 -0.27 1.21
C SER A 250 -1.07 -0.58 1.46
N GLN A 251 -1.39 -1.26 2.57
CA GLN A 251 -2.77 -1.54 2.97
C GLN A 251 -3.50 -0.27 3.43
N VAL A 252 -2.83 0.62 4.16
CA VAL A 252 -3.40 1.91 4.59
C VAL A 252 -3.78 2.76 3.37
N LYS A 253 -2.89 2.88 2.38
CA LYS A 253 -3.17 3.62 1.12
C LYS A 253 -4.34 3.04 0.33
N ALA A 254 -4.48 1.71 0.29
CA ALA A 254 -5.60 1.06 -0.38
C ALA A 254 -6.93 1.37 0.34
N THR A 255 -6.92 1.34 1.66
CA THR A 255 -8.11 1.63 2.50
C THR A 255 -8.53 3.09 2.38
N GLU A 256 -7.58 4.03 2.38
CA GLU A 256 -7.84 5.47 2.20
C GLU A 256 -8.48 5.76 0.84
N LYS A 257 -7.98 5.14 -0.23
CA LYS A 257 -8.54 5.28 -1.58
C LYS A 257 -9.96 4.71 -1.69
N GLN A 258 -10.25 3.64 -0.96
CA GLN A 258 -11.59 3.07 -0.90
C GLN A 258 -12.55 3.99 -0.14
N ALA A 259 -12.13 4.54 1.01
CA ALA A 259 -12.92 5.49 1.78
C ALA A 259 -13.24 6.78 0.97
N GLU A 260 -12.27 7.31 0.22
CA GLU A 260 -12.53 8.45 -0.69
C GLU A 260 -13.55 8.12 -1.78
N ALA A 261 -13.50 6.91 -2.34
CA ALA A 261 -14.44 6.48 -3.36
C ALA A 261 -15.86 6.32 -2.80
N GLU A 262 -15.98 5.75 -1.61
CA GLU A 262 -17.26 5.61 -0.89
C GLU A 262 -17.85 6.98 -0.54
N MET A 263 -17.04 7.90 -0.01
CA MET A 263 -17.48 9.25 0.32
C MET A 263 -17.97 10.02 -0.92
N LYS A 264 -17.23 9.95 -2.04
CA LYS A 264 -17.68 10.54 -3.32
C LYS A 264 -18.97 9.92 -3.85
N SER A 265 -19.16 8.62 -3.65
CA SER A 265 -20.40 7.94 -4.06
C SER A 265 -21.60 8.38 -3.24
N ALA A 266 -21.42 8.55 -1.92
CA ALA A 266 -22.45 9.03 -1.00
C ALA A 266 -22.83 10.49 -1.30
N GLU A 267 -21.85 11.35 -1.59
CA GLU A 267 -22.09 12.75 -1.98
C GLU A 267 -22.94 12.84 -3.25
N ARG A 268 -22.64 12.04 -4.28
CA ARG A 268 -23.46 11.98 -5.51
C ARG A 268 -24.89 11.52 -5.25
N GLN A 269 -25.07 10.52 -4.39
CA GLN A 269 -26.41 10.04 -4.02
C GLN A 269 -27.21 11.11 -3.28
N ALA A 270 -26.57 11.83 -2.36
CA ALA A 270 -27.17 12.94 -1.64
C ALA A 270 -27.58 14.07 -2.60
N GLU A 271 -26.73 14.44 -3.56
CA GLU A 271 -27.03 15.47 -4.55
C GLU A 271 -28.23 15.08 -5.43
N VAL A 272 -28.31 13.83 -5.87
CA VAL A 272 -29.45 13.30 -6.63
C VAL A 272 -30.74 13.33 -5.80
N ALA A 273 -30.68 12.93 -4.53
CA ALA A 273 -31.83 12.94 -3.63
C ALA A 273 -32.36 14.37 -3.42
N VAL A 274 -31.48 15.34 -3.17
CA VAL A 274 -31.85 16.76 -3.02
C VAL A 274 -32.54 17.27 -4.30
N LYS A 275 -31.96 17.00 -5.47
CA LYS A 275 -32.53 17.42 -6.76
C LYS A 275 -33.90 16.81 -7.03
N SER A 276 -34.10 15.55 -6.63
CA SER A 276 -35.37 14.86 -6.77
C SER A 276 -36.47 15.48 -5.89
N GLU A 277 -36.14 15.85 -4.66
CA GLU A 277 -37.08 16.48 -3.74
C GLU A 277 -37.40 17.92 -4.18
N GLU A 278 -36.40 18.67 -4.66
CA GLU A 278 -36.60 20.01 -5.22
C GLU A 278 -37.58 19.99 -6.42
N ASN A 279 -37.45 18.98 -7.29
CA ASN A 279 -38.39 18.78 -8.40
C ASN A 279 -39.80 18.40 -7.92
N ARG A 280 -39.90 17.60 -6.86
CA ARG A 280 -41.18 17.19 -6.27
C ARG A 280 -41.91 18.37 -5.64
N VAL A 281 -41.20 19.25 -4.95
CA VAL A 281 -41.73 20.50 -4.38
C VAL A 281 -42.24 21.41 -5.50
N LYS A 282 -41.44 21.66 -6.55
CA LYS A 282 -41.86 22.46 -7.71
C LYS A 282 -43.10 21.90 -8.42
N ALA A 283 -43.20 20.57 -8.55
CA ALA A 283 -44.38 19.93 -9.12
C ALA A 283 -45.63 20.16 -8.26
N THR A 284 -45.48 20.10 -6.93
CA THR A 284 -46.58 20.32 -5.97
C THR A 284 -47.05 21.78 -6.00
N GLU A 285 -46.13 22.74 -6.04
CA GLU A 285 -46.45 24.17 -6.18
C GLU A 285 -47.19 24.46 -7.49
N ASN A 286 -46.70 23.92 -8.61
CA ASN A 286 -47.35 24.09 -9.91
C ASN A 286 -48.77 23.50 -9.92
N GLN A 287 -48.97 22.36 -9.27
CA GLN A 287 -50.30 21.75 -9.17
C GLN A 287 -51.26 22.59 -8.32
N ALA A 288 -50.80 23.14 -7.19
CA ALA A 288 -51.59 24.05 -6.37
C ALA A 288 -52.03 25.30 -7.16
N VAL A 289 -51.15 25.89 -7.97
CA VAL A 289 -51.48 27.03 -8.84
C VAL A 289 -52.52 26.68 -9.91
N VAL A 290 -52.48 25.45 -10.45
CA VAL A 290 -53.49 24.97 -11.42
C VAL A 290 -54.85 24.80 -10.73
N GLU A 291 -54.88 24.22 -9.54
CA GLU A 291 -56.10 24.03 -8.76
C GLU A 291 -56.72 25.37 -8.34
N GLU A 292 -55.90 26.34 -7.92
CA GLU A 292 -56.34 27.70 -7.60
C GLU A 292 -56.98 28.41 -8.81
N LYS A 293 -56.33 28.36 -9.98
CA LYS A 293 -56.88 28.94 -11.22
C LYS A 293 -58.18 28.26 -11.67
N ALA A 294 -58.28 26.94 -11.50
CA ALA A 294 -59.50 26.21 -11.83
C ALA A 294 -60.66 26.61 -10.89
N ALA A 295 -60.38 26.82 -9.61
CA ALA A 295 -61.36 27.29 -8.64
C ALA A 295 -61.83 28.73 -8.96
N GLU A 296 -60.90 29.63 -9.31
CA GLU A 296 -61.24 30.99 -9.77
C GLU A 296 -62.15 30.98 -11.00
N GLN A 297 -61.82 30.17 -12.01
CA GLN A 297 -62.65 30.03 -13.22
C GLN A 297 -64.04 29.45 -12.90
N SER A 298 -64.12 28.46 -12.01
CA SER A 298 -65.41 27.91 -11.57
C SER A 298 -66.26 28.97 -10.88
N ALA A 299 -65.67 29.76 -9.99
CA ALA A 299 -66.36 30.85 -9.30
C ALA A 299 -66.87 31.92 -10.28
N GLU A 300 -66.08 32.27 -11.31
CA GLU A 300 -66.50 33.21 -12.35
C GLU A 300 -67.70 32.68 -13.16
N VAL A 301 -67.72 31.37 -13.46
CA VAL A 301 -68.85 30.72 -14.14
C VAL A 301 -70.10 30.75 -13.26
N ASP A 302 -69.97 30.47 -11.96
CA ASP A 302 -71.09 30.50 -11.02
C ASP A 302 -71.68 31.90 -10.89
N VAL A 303 -70.84 32.94 -10.80
CA VAL A 303 -71.28 34.35 -10.78
C VAL A 303 -72.05 34.70 -12.06
N LYS A 304 -71.52 34.32 -13.24
CA LYS A 304 -72.22 34.55 -14.52
C LYS A 304 -73.55 33.80 -14.59
N ALA A 305 -73.63 32.58 -14.05
CA ALA A 305 -74.87 31.82 -13.99
C ALA A 305 -75.91 32.52 -13.10
N TYR A 306 -75.49 33.06 -11.95
CA TYR A 306 -76.36 33.87 -11.08
C TYR A 306 -76.85 35.15 -11.76
N GLU A 307 -75.98 35.87 -12.48
CA GLU A 307 -76.39 37.06 -13.24
C GLU A 307 -77.47 36.74 -14.29
N VAL A 308 -77.32 35.63 -15.01
CA VAL A 308 -78.32 35.17 -15.98
C VAL A 308 -79.66 34.86 -15.30
N GLN A 309 -79.64 34.22 -14.13
CA GLN A 309 -80.87 33.95 -13.37
C GLN A 309 -81.55 35.24 -12.89
N ILE A 310 -80.78 36.21 -12.40
CA ILE A 310 -81.32 37.52 -11.99
C ILE A 310 -81.96 38.22 -13.19
N GLN A 311 -81.29 38.26 -14.35
CA GLN A 311 -81.84 38.86 -15.57
C GLN A 311 -83.14 38.17 -16.02
N ALA A 312 -83.21 36.84 -15.91
CA ALA A 312 -84.41 36.08 -16.23
C ALA A 312 -85.56 36.44 -15.27
N ALA A 313 -85.29 36.50 -13.96
CA ALA A 313 -86.27 36.88 -12.95
C ALA A 313 -86.79 38.32 -13.15
N VAL A 314 -85.91 39.27 -13.49
CA VAL A 314 -86.31 40.65 -13.84
C VAL A 314 -87.24 40.66 -15.05
N LYS A 315 -86.88 39.96 -16.14
CA LYS A 315 -87.75 39.87 -17.34
C LYS A 315 -89.11 39.24 -17.03
N GLN A 316 -89.14 38.22 -16.17
CA GLN A 316 -90.38 37.61 -15.74
C GLN A 316 -91.24 38.61 -14.94
N GLY A 317 -90.64 39.32 -13.98
CA GLY A 317 -91.33 40.36 -13.22
C GLY A 317 -91.89 41.48 -14.10
N GLU A 318 -91.13 41.95 -15.09
CA GLU A 318 -91.61 42.93 -16.07
C GLU A 318 -92.81 42.41 -16.89
N ALA A 319 -92.80 41.12 -17.26
CA ALA A 319 -93.92 40.50 -17.97
C ALA A 319 -95.17 40.38 -17.10
N GLU A 320 -95.00 40.04 -15.83
CA GLU A 320 -96.09 39.96 -14.84
C GLU A 320 -96.72 41.33 -14.59
N VAL A 321 -95.90 42.40 -14.46
CA VAL A 321 -96.39 43.78 -14.34
C VAL A 321 -97.22 44.18 -15.57
N LYS A 322 -96.72 43.92 -16.78
CA LYS A 322 -97.46 44.19 -18.02
C LYS A 322 -98.79 43.42 -18.10
N ALA A 323 -98.81 42.16 -17.65
CA ALA A 323 -100.03 41.36 -17.62
C ALA A 323 -101.05 41.94 -16.63
N ALA A 324 -100.59 42.36 -15.44
CA ALA A 324 -101.44 43.00 -14.44
C ALA A 324 -102.02 44.33 -14.93
N GLU A 325 -101.23 45.15 -15.63
CA GLU A 325 -101.70 46.39 -16.27
C GLU A 325 -102.80 46.12 -17.30
N GLN A 326 -102.62 45.13 -18.18
CA GLN A 326 -103.62 44.73 -19.16
C GLN A 326 -104.91 44.24 -18.50
N GLN A 327 -104.79 43.47 -17.41
CA GLN A 327 -105.92 42.97 -16.65
C GLN A 327 -106.68 44.09 -15.92
N GLY A 328 -105.95 45.09 -15.40
CA GLY A 328 -106.49 46.32 -14.84
C GLY A 328 -107.29 47.11 -15.87
N GLN A 329 -106.71 47.36 -17.06
CA GLN A 329 -107.38 48.04 -18.17
C GLN A 329 -108.63 47.28 -18.65
N ALA A 330 -108.58 45.94 -18.67
CA ALA A 330 -109.74 45.13 -19.03
C ALA A 330 -110.87 45.23 -18.00
N SER A 331 -110.50 45.24 -16.71
CA SER A 331 -111.44 45.38 -15.60
C SER A 331 -112.07 46.77 -15.56
N GLU A 332 -111.31 47.82 -15.88
CA GLU A 332 -111.80 49.19 -16.01
C GLU A 332 -112.83 49.31 -17.17
N LYS A 333 -112.51 48.77 -18.35
CA LYS A 333 -113.46 48.69 -19.47
C LYS A 333 -114.74 47.92 -19.11
N GLN A 334 -114.62 46.86 -18.32
CA GLN A 334 -115.76 46.07 -17.87
C GLN A 334 -116.60 46.83 -16.83
N ALA A 335 -115.97 47.60 -15.94
CA ALA A 335 -116.65 48.47 -15.00
C ALA A 335 -117.42 49.60 -15.72
N GLU A 336 -116.83 50.22 -16.74
CA GLU A 336 -117.51 51.20 -17.60
C GLU A 336 -118.71 50.60 -18.33
N ALA A 337 -118.56 49.38 -18.86
CA ALA A 337 -119.66 48.67 -19.51
C ALA A 337 -120.81 48.39 -18.53
N ASN A 338 -120.49 47.92 -17.32
CA ASN A 338 -121.48 47.69 -16.26
C ASN A 338 -122.17 48.98 -15.82
N ALA A 339 -121.43 50.08 -15.69
CA ALA A 339 -121.99 51.39 -15.34
C ALA A 339 -122.97 51.90 -16.42
N LYS A 340 -122.65 51.71 -17.71
CA LYS A 340 -123.60 51.99 -18.81
C LYS A 340 -124.88 51.17 -18.73
N VAL A 341 -124.78 49.88 -18.36
CA VAL A 341 -125.95 49.01 -18.18
C VAL A 341 -126.79 49.47 -17.00
N ALA A 342 -126.15 49.81 -15.87
CA ALA A 342 -126.84 50.33 -14.69
C ALA A 342 -127.54 51.67 -14.97
N GLY A 343 -126.91 52.57 -15.74
CA GLY A 343 -127.51 53.81 -16.20
C GLY A 343 -128.79 53.57 -17.00
N LYS A 344 -128.76 52.68 -18.00
CA LYS A 344 -129.94 52.29 -18.78
C LYS A 344 -131.04 51.66 -17.93
N GLN A 345 -130.67 50.85 -16.94
CA GLN A 345 -131.65 50.28 -16.00
C GLN A 345 -132.28 51.36 -15.12
N SER A 346 -131.51 52.36 -14.68
CA SER A 346 -132.04 53.47 -13.89
C SER A 346 -133.01 54.35 -14.71
N GLU A 347 -132.73 54.60 -15.99
CA GLU A 347 -133.66 55.27 -16.91
C GLU A 347 -134.95 54.47 -17.10
N ALA A 348 -134.85 53.16 -17.35
CA ALA A 348 -136.03 52.29 -17.46
C ALA A 348 -136.86 52.22 -16.16
N THR A 349 -136.20 52.31 -15.00
CA THR A 349 -136.88 52.32 -13.69
C THR A 349 -137.56 53.66 -13.42
N ALA A 350 -136.96 54.78 -13.87
CA ALA A 350 -137.58 56.09 -13.81
C ALA A 350 -138.83 56.16 -14.70
N GLU A 351 -138.75 55.66 -15.95
CA GLU A 351 -139.90 55.57 -16.85
C GLU A 351 -141.03 54.69 -16.28
N ALA A 352 -140.68 53.56 -15.64
CA ALA A 352 -141.66 52.70 -14.99
C ALA A 352 -142.36 53.38 -13.79
N ASN A 353 -141.61 54.11 -12.97
CA ASN A 353 -142.17 54.83 -11.83
C ASN A 353 -143.04 56.02 -12.25
N GLU A 354 -142.69 56.70 -13.35
CA GLU A 354 -143.50 57.77 -13.91
C GLU A 354 -144.83 57.24 -14.48
N ALA A 355 -144.79 56.08 -15.15
CA ALA A 355 -146.00 55.37 -15.59
C ALA A 355 -146.87 54.88 -14.42
N GLN A 356 -146.25 54.46 -13.31
CA GLN A 356 -146.96 54.01 -12.11
C GLN A 356 -147.59 55.18 -11.33
N SER A 357 -146.97 56.36 -11.31
CA SER A 357 -147.57 57.58 -10.75
C SER A 357 -148.83 57.99 -11.51
N GLN A 358 -148.83 57.89 -12.85
CA GLN A 358 -150.01 58.22 -13.68
C GLN A 358 -151.14 57.19 -13.54
N ALA A 359 -150.83 55.92 -13.25
CA ALA A 359 -151.83 54.88 -13.02
C ALA A 359 -152.53 55.03 -11.65
N THR A 360 -151.81 55.54 -10.64
CA THR A 360 -152.33 55.64 -9.26
C THR A 360 -153.33 56.80 -9.11
N ASP A 361 -153.13 57.91 -9.82
CA ASP A 361 -154.08 59.04 -9.82
C ASP A 361 -155.44 58.69 -10.47
N ASN A 362 -155.45 57.78 -11.44
CA ASN A 362 -156.68 57.36 -12.11
C ASN A 362 -157.51 56.30 -11.34
N GLN A 363 -156.95 55.63 -10.33
CA GLN A 363 -157.60 54.51 -9.64
C GLN A 363 -158.35 54.88 -8.33
N ALA A 364 -158.12 56.05 -7.73
CA ALA A 364 -158.67 56.35 -6.40
C ALA A 364 -159.73 57.49 -6.35
N GLN A 365 -160.15 58.03 -7.50
CA GLN A 365 -161.46 58.71 -7.61
C GLN A 365 -162.64 57.71 -7.72
N ALA A 366 -162.39 56.40 -7.73
CA ALA A 366 -163.37 55.38 -8.10
C ALA A 366 -163.87 54.45 -6.98
N ASN A 367 -163.45 54.57 -5.72
CA ASN A 367 -163.85 53.58 -4.71
C ASN A 367 -164.20 54.14 -3.31
N VAL A 368 -165.23 54.98 -3.30
CA VAL A 368 -166.15 55.18 -2.17
C VAL A 368 -167.33 54.20 -2.35
N ASN A 369 -167.14 52.90 -2.09
CA ASN A 369 -168.19 51.91 -1.74
C ASN A 369 -167.69 50.46 -1.97
N GLY A 370 -167.72 49.63 -0.92
CA GLY A 370 -167.90 48.19 -1.08
C GLY A 370 -166.87 47.26 -0.42
N ASN A 371 -167.14 46.92 0.84
CA ASN A 371 -167.36 45.55 1.36
C ASN A 371 -166.37 44.39 1.03
N GLY A 372 -165.90 43.69 2.08
CA GLY A 372 -166.02 42.21 2.14
C GLY A 372 -164.75 41.32 2.16
N ASN A 373 -164.37 40.88 3.37
CA ASN A 373 -164.18 39.49 3.82
C ASN A 373 -163.02 38.55 3.31
N ALA A 374 -162.36 37.92 4.31
CA ALA A 374 -161.86 36.52 4.40
C ALA A 374 -160.36 36.15 4.18
N PRO A 375 -159.84 35.06 4.85
CA PRO A 375 -158.43 34.85 5.20
C PRO A 375 -157.79 33.50 4.74
N GLY A 376 -156.47 33.28 4.95
CA GLY A 376 -155.91 31.91 5.17
C GLY A 376 -154.46 31.56 4.72
N GLN A 377 -153.73 30.89 5.64
CA GLN A 377 -152.65 29.86 5.52
C GLN A 377 -151.26 30.23 4.92
N LYS A 378 -150.11 30.09 5.62
CA LYS A 378 -149.34 28.94 6.20
C LYS A 378 -148.39 28.21 5.21
N GLY A 379 -147.08 28.17 5.54
CA GLY A 379 -146.30 26.91 5.54
C GLY A 379 -144.89 26.88 4.93
N GLY A 380 -143.86 26.81 5.79
CA GLY A 380 -142.64 25.98 5.69
C GLY A 380 -141.51 26.42 4.72
N ALA A 381 -140.28 25.91 4.78
CA ALA A 381 -139.43 25.24 5.78
C ALA A 381 -138.06 24.95 5.10
N ALA A 382 -137.00 24.79 5.90
CA ALA A 382 -135.72 24.09 5.61
C ALA A 382 -134.74 24.75 4.60
N ALA A 383 -133.45 24.43 4.52
CA ALA A 383 -132.38 23.96 5.41
C ALA A 383 -131.12 23.85 4.51
N ASN A 384 -129.92 24.10 5.06
CA ASN A 384 -128.60 23.57 4.65
C ASN A 384 -128.10 23.72 3.19
N LYS A 385 -126.99 24.44 2.98
CA LYS A 385 -125.62 23.87 2.96
C LYS A 385 -124.55 24.95 3.00
#